data_AF-A0A258BHP3-F1
#
_entry.id   AF-A0A258BHP3-F1
#
_cell.length_a   1.000
_cell.length_b   1.000
_cell.length_c   1.000
_cell.angle_alpha   90.00
_cell.angle_beta   90.00
_cell.angle_gamma   90.00
#
_symmetry.space_group_name_H-M   'P 1'
#
loop_
_entity.id
_entity.type
_entity.pdbx_description
1 polymer ?
#
loop_
_entity_poly.entity_id
_entity_poly.type
_entity_poly.pdbx_seq_one_letter_code
_entity_poly.pdbx_strand_id
1 'polypeptide(L)'
;GPGISPGRVDAFAVVTDVAPTLLEMADAGPPPAESVSMDGRSLLPLLSSAAPAIYSEDDPVGIEVSGNAALYKGPWKIVRNLQPWGDGNWRLFNLETDPGETLDLSADHPEIFEEMQADYAAFANRVGVLDVPAGYNSVAQVEKNMTAAVLKRNMPKIIAIGIGALLLIAGLIWLIVKVVRKRKGKA
;
A
#
# COMPACT_ATOMS: atom_id res chain seq x y z
N GLY A 1 28.68 5.30 8.73
CA GLY A 1 29.11 4.32 9.76
C GLY A 1 30.62 4.34 9.87
N PRO A 2 31.24 3.47 10.69
CA PRO A 2 32.70 3.32 10.73
C PRO A 2 33.25 3.08 9.31
N GLY A 3 34.30 3.78 8.91
CA GLY A 3 34.94 3.62 7.59
C GLY A 3 34.18 4.22 6.40
N ILE A 4 33.01 4.85 6.59
CA ILE A 4 32.24 5.49 5.52
C ILE A 4 32.26 7.00 5.72
N SER A 5 32.83 7.71 4.75
CA SER A 5 32.87 9.18 4.74
C SER A 5 31.47 9.77 4.54
N PRO A 6 31.13 10.88 5.23
CA PRO A 6 29.91 11.63 4.93
C PRO A 6 29.94 12.14 3.49
N GLY A 7 28.82 12.01 2.78
CA GLY A 7 28.71 12.45 1.40
C GLY A 7 27.27 12.38 0.90
N ARG A 8 27.04 13.01 -0.26
CA ARG A 8 25.81 12.85 -1.04
C ARG A 8 26.07 11.79 -2.10
N VAL A 9 25.09 10.89 -2.28
CA VAL A 9 25.09 9.89 -3.33
C VAL A 9 23.78 10.05 -4.10
N ASP A 10 23.89 10.24 -5.41
CA ASP A 10 22.73 10.44 -6.31
C ASP A 10 22.29 9.15 -6.99
N ALA A 11 23.04 8.05 -6.82
CA ALA A 11 22.68 6.75 -7.38
C ALA A 11 21.37 6.20 -6.79
N PHE A 12 20.61 5.48 -7.62
CA PHE A 12 19.36 4.85 -7.21
C PHE A 12 19.58 3.86 -6.06
N ALA A 13 18.70 3.92 -5.07
CA ALA A 13 18.63 3.00 -3.95
C ALA A 13 17.17 2.86 -3.48
N VAL A 14 16.82 1.69 -2.96
CA VAL A 14 15.47 1.37 -2.47
C VAL A 14 15.56 0.73 -1.08
N VAL A 15 14.49 0.82 -0.30
CA VAL A 15 14.47 0.35 1.11
C VAL A 15 14.85 -1.13 1.26
N THR A 16 14.59 -1.95 0.24
CA THR A 16 14.96 -3.39 0.23
C THR A 16 16.47 -3.61 0.24
N ASP A 17 17.28 -2.60 -0.08
CA ASP A 17 18.75 -2.65 -0.07
C ASP A 17 19.34 -2.61 1.34
N VAL A 18 18.57 -2.14 2.33
CA VAL A 18 19.06 -1.99 3.71
C VAL A 18 19.43 -3.34 4.33
N ALA A 19 18.57 -4.34 4.19
CA ALA A 19 18.79 -5.67 4.76
C ALA A 19 20.08 -6.36 4.22
N PRO A 20 20.30 -6.52 2.91
CA PRO A 20 21.53 -7.11 2.39
C PRO A 20 22.77 -6.31 2.76
N THR A 21 22.67 -4.97 2.84
CA THR A 21 23.79 -4.12 3.30
C THR A 21 24.18 -4.46 4.74
N LEU A 22 23.21 -4.54 5.65
CA LEU A 22 23.48 -4.83 7.06
C LEU A 22 24.02 -6.25 7.26
N LEU A 23 23.52 -7.22 6.48
CA LEU A 23 24.01 -8.60 6.53
C LEU A 23 25.46 -8.71 6.06
N GLU A 24 25.83 -8.01 4.98
CA GLU A 24 27.22 -7.96 4.50
C GLU A 24 28.13 -7.25 5.52
N MET A 25 27.68 -6.13 6.09
CA MET A 25 28.42 -5.41 7.15
C MET A 25 28.64 -6.26 8.41
N ALA A 26 27.71 -7.15 8.71
CA ALA A 26 27.78 -8.03 9.87
C ALA A 26 28.59 -9.31 9.62
N ASP A 27 29.08 -9.53 8.39
CA ASP A 27 29.70 -10.78 7.95
C ASP A 27 28.83 -12.00 8.32
N ALA A 28 27.52 -11.89 8.06
CA ALA A 28 26.52 -12.85 8.52
C ALA A 28 26.60 -14.24 7.84
N GLY A 29 27.52 -14.43 6.89
CA GLY A 29 27.62 -15.63 6.07
C GLY A 29 26.49 -15.79 5.05
N PRO A 30 26.47 -16.89 4.27
CA PRO A 30 25.43 -17.14 3.29
C PRO A 30 24.07 -17.39 3.97
N PRO A 31 22.94 -16.98 3.35
CA PRO A 31 21.63 -17.27 3.89
C PRO A 31 21.38 -18.79 3.93
N PRO A 32 20.57 -19.29 4.90
CA PRO A 32 20.13 -20.69 4.92
C PRO A 32 19.53 -21.11 3.57
N ALA A 33 19.67 -22.40 3.20
CA ALA A 33 19.25 -22.91 1.88
C ALA A 33 17.76 -22.73 1.57
N GLU A 34 16.90 -22.65 2.59
CA GLU A 34 15.45 -22.44 2.44
C GLU A 34 15.05 -20.96 2.37
N SER A 35 16.01 -20.04 2.41
CA SER A 35 15.71 -18.60 2.38
C SER A 35 15.22 -18.17 1.01
N VAL A 36 14.23 -17.28 1.01
CA VAL A 36 13.85 -16.54 -0.19
C VAL A 36 14.94 -15.53 -0.52
N SER A 37 15.28 -15.40 -1.79
CA SER A 37 16.22 -14.39 -2.26
C SER A 37 15.72 -12.99 -1.90
N MET A 38 16.62 -12.12 -1.44
CA MET A 38 16.30 -10.71 -1.22
C MET A 38 16.23 -9.99 -2.56
N ASP A 39 15.23 -9.11 -2.72
CA ASP A 39 15.11 -8.28 -3.91
C ASP A 39 16.19 -7.19 -4.01
N GLY A 40 16.58 -6.64 -2.85
CA GLY A 40 17.58 -5.57 -2.78
C GLY A 40 19.01 -6.07 -2.93
N ARG A 41 19.92 -5.12 -3.11
CA ARG A 41 21.36 -5.34 -3.21
C ARG A 41 22.09 -4.56 -2.13
N SER A 42 23.26 -5.03 -1.73
CA SER A 42 24.04 -4.29 -0.75
C SER A 42 24.50 -2.94 -1.30
N LEU A 43 24.35 -1.89 -0.49
CA LEU A 43 24.83 -0.54 -0.74
C LEU A 43 26.32 -0.38 -0.42
N LEU A 44 26.99 -1.40 0.14
CA LEU A 44 28.40 -1.26 0.54
C LEU A 44 29.33 -0.82 -0.59
N PRO A 45 29.26 -1.37 -1.82
CA PRO A 45 30.09 -0.89 -2.92
C PRO A 45 29.88 0.60 -3.21
N LEU A 46 28.63 1.08 -3.10
CA LEU A 46 28.27 2.48 -3.29
C LEU A 46 28.77 3.36 -2.14
N LEU A 47 28.53 2.97 -0.89
CA LEU A 47 28.90 3.73 0.31
C LEU A 47 30.42 3.81 0.51
N SER A 48 31.15 2.78 0.08
CA SER A 48 32.62 2.73 0.11
C SER A 48 33.29 3.41 -1.08
N SER A 49 32.51 3.98 -2.02
CA SER A 49 33.00 4.54 -3.29
C SER A 49 33.74 3.51 -4.18
N ALA A 50 33.49 2.21 -3.99
CA ALA A 50 34.04 1.14 -4.82
C ALA A 50 33.30 0.98 -6.14
N ALA A 51 32.03 1.39 -6.20
CA ALA A 51 31.21 1.43 -7.41
C ALA A 51 30.33 2.69 -7.44
N PRO A 52 30.07 3.27 -8.62
CA PRO A 52 29.22 4.46 -8.76
C PRO A 52 27.72 4.16 -8.60
N ALA A 53 27.30 2.90 -8.77
CA ALA A 53 25.92 2.44 -8.62
C ALA A 53 25.88 0.94 -8.28
N ILE A 54 24.74 0.46 -7.75
CA ILE A 54 24.48 -0.96 -7.45
C ILE A 54 23.42 -1.59 -8.37
N TYR A 55 22.77 -0.76 -9.19
CA TYR A 55 21.83 -1.13 -10.23
C TYR A 55 22.39 -0.64 -11.58
N SER A 56 22.27 -1.48 -12.60
CA SER A 56 22.54 -1.13 -14.00
C SER A 56 21.32 -0.43 -14.62
N GLU A 57 21.52 0.16 -15.80
CA GLU A 57 20.43 0.80 -16.55
C GLU A 57 19.33 -0.19 -16.97
N ASP A 58 19.66 -1.48 -17.07
CA ASP A 58 18.74 -2.54 -17.48
C ASP A 58 18.09 -3.28 -16.31
N ASP A 59 18.39 -2.93 -15.05
CA ASP A 59 17.82 -3.60 -13.88
C ASP A 59 16.41 -3.08 -13.55
N PRO A 60 15.35 -3.91 -13.67
CA PRO A 60 14.00 -3.50 -13.32
C PRO A 60 13.77 -3.63 -11.81
N VAL A 61 13.26 -2.57 -11.18
CA VAL A 61 12.89 -2.56 -9.75
C VAL A 61 11.42 -2.19 -9.61
N GLY A 62 10.61 -3.14 -9.17
CA GLY A 62 9.16 -3.00 -9.02
C GLY A 62 8.72 -2.72 -7.59
N ILE A 63 7.64 -1.95 -7.46
CA ILE A 63 6.91 -1.76 -6.20
C ILE A 63 5.41 -1.81 -6.48
N GLU A 64 4.66 -2.36 -5.53
CA GLU A 64 3.20 -2.40 -5.55
C GLU A 64 2.65 -2.19 -4.14
N VAL A 65 1.60 -1.38 -4.04
CA VAL A 65 0.82 -1.27 -2.81
C VAL A 65 -0.64 -0.92 -3.10
N SER A 66 -1.54 -1.82 -2.71
CA SER A 66 -2.99 -1.64 -2.78
C SER A 66 -3.48 -1.27 -4.19
N GLY A 67 -2.93 -1.91 -5.22
CA GLY A 67 -3.23 -1.73 -6.64
C GLY A 67 -2.46 -0.58 -7.32
N ASN A 68 -1.83 0.30 -6.54
CA ASN A 68 -0.88 1.29 -7.07
C ASN A 68 0.45 0.60 -7.33
N ALA A 69 1.08 0.93 -8.45
CA ALA A 69 2.26 0.21 -8.90
C ALA A 69 3.26 1.16 -9.56
N ALA A 70 4.54 0.83 -9.44
CA ALA A 70 5.58 1.46 -10.23
C ALA A 70 6.68 0.46 -10.58
N LEU A 71 7.38 0.72 -11.68
CA LEU A 71 8.61 0.05 -12.06
C LEU A 71 9.65 1.09 -12.46
N TYR A 72 10.87 0.96 -11.95
CA TYR A 72 12.04 1.76 -12.30
C TYR A 72 12.98 0.92 -13.17
N LYS A 73 13.56 1.51 -14.21
CA LYS A 73 14.61 0.90 -15.04
C LYS A 73 15.45 2.00 -15.69
N GLY A 74 16.71 2.11 -15.28
CA GLY A 74 17.56 3.24 -15.67
C GLY A 74 16.90 4.59 -15.34
N PRO A 75 16.82 5.55 -16.28
CA PRO A 75 16.17 6.83 -16.05
C PRO A 75 14.63 6.75 -16.10
N TRP A 76 14.07 5.61 -16.52
CA TRP A 76 12.67 5.47 -16.80
C TRP A 76 11.88 4.97 -15.59
N LYS A 77 10.64 5.44 -15.49
CA LYS A 77 9.65 4.96 -14.54
C LYS A 77 8.31 4.81 -15.21
N ILE A 78 7.65 3.67 -15.01
CA ILE A 78 6.20 3.57 -15.22
C ILE A 78 5.48 3.60 -13.89
N VAL A 79 4.31 4.24 -13.84
CA VAL A 79 3.46 4.31 -12.64
C VAL A 79 2.00 4.16 -13.01
N ARG A 80 1.25 3.51 -12.12
CA ARG A 80 -0.20 3.37 -12.18
C ARG A 80 -0.77 3.63 -10.79
N ASN A 81 -1.61 4.66 -10.66
CA ASN A 81 -2.31 4.98 -9.42
C ASN A 81 -3.82 4.78 -9.59
N LEU A 82 -4.44 4.09 -8.65
CA LEU A 82 -5.88 3.84 -8.65
C LEU A 82 -6.65 4.98 -7.97
N GLN A 83 -7.98 4.89 -8.05
CA GLN A 83 -8.89 5.78 -7.33
C GLN A 83 -8.62 5.75 -5.81
N PRO A 84 -8.77 6.88 -5.11
CA PRO A 84 -9.28 8.17 -5.61
C PRO A 84 -8.19 9.10 -6.19
N TRP A 85 -6.93 8.70 -6.18
CA TRP A 85 -5.80 9.59 -6.48
C TRP A 85 -5.28 9.49 -7.92
N GLY A 86 -5.72 8.48 -8.66
CA GLY A 86 -5.42 8.31 -10.07
C GLY A 86 -6.57 7.62 -10.83
N ASP A 87 -6.37 7.47 -12.12
CA ASP A 87 -7.34 6.90 -13.07
C ASP A 87 -7.09 5.42 -13.40
N GLY A 88 -6.04 4.83 -12.82
CA GLY A 88 -5.66 3.44 -13.05
C GLY A 88 -4.97 3.18 -14.38
N ASN A 89 -4.58 4.23 -15.11
CA ASN A 89 -3.80 4.09 -16.33
C ASN A 89 -2.30 4.11 -16.04
N TRP A 90 -1.56 3.27 -16.76
CA TRP A 90 -0.10 3.32 -16.79
C TRP A 90 0.37 4.55 -17.56
N ARG A 91 1.45 5.16 -17.07
CA ARG A 91 2.14 6.28 -17.72
C ARG A 91 3.64 6.07 -17.63
N LEU A 92 4.39 6.63 -18.58
CA LEU A 92 5.84 6.55 -18.64
C LEU A 92 6.46 7.92 -18.37
N PHE A 93 7.52 7.95 -17.57
CA PHE A 93 8.25 9.17 -17.21
C PHE A 93 9.76 8.93 -17.30
N ASN A 94 10.52 9.99 -17.60
CA ASN A 94 11.97 10.01 -17.46
C ASN A 94 12.34 10.86 -16.25
N LEU A 95 12.86 10.23 -15.20
CA LEU A 95 13.14 10.86 -13.91
C LEU A 95 14.36 11.77 -13.91
N GLU A 96 15.26 11.67 -14.88
CA GLU A 96 16.40 12.59 -14.99
C GLU A 96 15.96 13.96 -15.47
N THR A 97 15.06 13.99 -16.45
CA THR A 97 14.53 15.23 -17.04
C THR A 97 13.27 15.74 -16.36
N ASP A 98 12.48 14.84 -15.78
CA ASP A 98 11.21 15.13 -15.12
C ASP A 98 11.05 14.34 -13.80
N PRO A 99 11.80 14.69 -12.74
CA PRO A 99 11.65 14.07 -11.42
C PRO A 99 10.23 14.21 -10.82
N GLY A 100 9.42 15.12 -11.35
CA GLY A 100 8.07 15.43 -10.89
C GLY A 100 6.97 14.58 -11.52
N GLU A 101 7.31 13.71 -12.49
CA GLU A 101 6.34 12.85 -13.20
C GLU A 101 5.18 13.67 -13.80
N THR A 102 5.51 14.76 -14.49
CA THR A 102 4.56 15.74 -15.02
C THR A 102 4.23 15.54 -16.50
N LEU A 103 5.15 14.98 -17.29
CA LEU A 103 4.98 14.73 -18.72
C LEU A 103 4.94 13.24 -19.02
N ASP A 104 3.76 12.74 -19.40
CA ASP A 104 3.60 11.35 -19.83
C ASP A 104 4.21 11.13 -21.22
N LEU A 105 5.21 10.26 -21.27
CA LEU A 105 6.02 9.91 -22.45
C LEU A 105 5.58 8.59 -23.09
N SER A 106 4.49 7.98 -22.63
CA SER A 106 4.04 6.66 -23.10
C SER A 106 3.76 6.60 -24.61
N ALA A 107 3.19 7.66 -25.18
CA ALA A 107 2.92 7.76 -26.61
C ALA A 107 4.17 8.09 -27.45
N ASP A 108 5.14 8.81 -26.86
CA ASP A 108 6.36 9.24 -27.53
C ASP A 108 7.43 8.13 -27.55
N HIS A 109 7.41 7.25 -26.54
CA HIS A 109 8.35 6.13 -26.39
C HIS A 109 7.62 4.79 -26.18
N PRO A 110 6.82 4.33 -27.18
CA PRO A 110 5.96 3.15 -27.01
C PRO A 110 6.76 1.86 -26.79
N GLU A 111 7.94 1.69 -27.40
CA GLU A 111 8.77 0.50 -27.24
C GLU A 111 9.28 0.36 -25.79
N ILE A 112 9.78 1.46 -25.20
CA ILE A 112 10.20 1.50 -23.79
C ILE A 112 9.00 1.26 -22.87
N PHE A 113 7.86 1.85 -23.21
CA PHE A 113 6.65 1.68 -22.42
C PHE A 113 6.14 0.22 -22.41
N GLU A 114 6.19 -0.47 -23.54
CA GLU A 114 5.83 -1.89 -23.64
C GLU A 114 6.83 -2.78 -22.89
N GLU A 115 8.13 -2.51 -23.04
CA GLU A 115 9.18 -3.23 -22.32
C GLU A 115 9.01 -3.11 -20.80
N MET A 116 8.82 -1.89 -20.29
CA MET A 116 8.63 -1.67 -18.86
C MET A 116 7.34 -2.31 -18.33
N GLN A 117 6.26 -2.36 -19.12
CA GLN A 117 5.06 -3.10 -18.73
C GLN A 117 5.32 -4.61 -18.64
N ALA A 118 6.12 -5.16 -19.55
CA ALA A 118 6.52 -6.56 -19.50
C ALA A 118 7.40 -6.86 -18.27
N ASP A 119 8.36 -5.98 -17.97
CA ASP A 119 9.21 -6.08 -16.77
C ASP A 119 8.38 -6.01 -15.48
N TYR A 120 7.37 -5.12 -15.43
CA TYR A 120 6.43 -5.08 -14.31
C TYR A 120 5.62 -6.36 -14.19
N ALA A 121 5.12 -6.91 -15.30
CA ALA A 121 4.37 -8.17 -15.29
C ALA A 121 5.24 -9.34 -14.78
N ALA A 122 6.53 -9.37 -15.16
CA ALA A 122 7.49 -10.35 -14.67
C ALA A 122 7.74 -10.20 -13.16
N PHE A 123 7.94 -8.96 -12.68
CA PHE A 123 8.03 -8.64 -11.25
C PHE A 123 6.77 -9.10 -10.49
N ALA A 124 5.59 -8.71 -10.96
CA ALA A 124 4.31 -9.00 -10.33
C ALA A 124 4.06 -10.50 -10.19
N ASN A 125 4.37 -11.29 -11.23
CA ASN A 125 4.29 -12.74 -11.19
C ASN A 125 5.28 -13.34 -10.18
N ARG A 126 6.53 -12.87 -10.21
CA ARG A 126 7.61 -13.37 -9.33
C ARG A 126 7.30 -13.18 -7.85
N VAL A 127 6.72 -12.04 -7.47
CA VAL A 127 6.41 -11.71 -6.06
C VAL A 127 4.96 -12.03 -5.66
N GLY A 128 4.15 -12.53 -6.59
CA GLY A 128 2.77 -12.93 -6.34
C GLY A 128 1.82 -11.75 -6.05
N VAL A 129 1.98 -10.64 -6.77
CA VAL A 129 1.03 -9.51 -6.69
C VAL A 129 -0.37 -9.99 -6.97
N LEU A 130 -1.32 -9.57 -6.13
CA LEU A 130 -2.74 -9.88 -6.29
C LEU A 130 -3.48 -8.66 -6.83
N ASP A 131 -4.21 -8.85 -7.92
CA ASP A 131 -5.03 -7.80 -8.48
C ASP A 131 -6.17 -7.39 -7.53
N VAL A 132 -6.38 -6.08 -7.43
CA VAL A 132 -7.55 -5.52 -6.77
C VAL A 132 -8.74 -5.47 -7.72
N PRO A 133 -9.99 -5.50 -7.21
CA PRO A 133 -11.17 -5.42 -8.07
C PRO A 133 -11.23 -4.16 -8.93
N ALA A 134 -11.90 -4.24 -10.07
CA ALA A 134 -12.16 -3.06 -10.91
C ALA A 134 -12.91 -1.97 -10.11
N GLY A 135 -12.46 -0.71 -10.25
CA GLY A 135 -13.02 0.42 -9.50
C GLY A 135 -12.64 0.44 -8.01
N TYR A 136 -11.62 -0.32 -7.60
CA TYR A 136 -11.12 -0.30 -6.22
C TYR A 136 -10.77 1.13 -5.77
N ASN A 137 -11.30 1.50 -4.61
CA ASN A 137 -11.00 2.75 -3.93
C ASN A 137 -10.55 2.41 -2.51
N SER A 138 -9.27 2.67 -2.22
CA SER A 138 -8.65 2.30 -0.95
C SER A 138 -9.30 3.01 0.25
N VAL A 139 -9.67 4.28 0.11
CA VAL A 139 -10.32 5.08 1.15
C VAL A 139 -11.69 4.50 1.47
N ALA A 140 -12.53 4.28 0.47
CA ALA A 140 -13.87 3.71 0.66
C ALA A 140 -13.80 2.30 1.28
N GLN A 141 -12.81 1.50 0.90
CA GLN A 141 -12.62 0.16 1.47
C GLN A 141 -12.19 0.22 2.95
N VAL A 142 -11.27 1.13 3.30
CA VAL A 142 -10.84 1.35 4.69
C VAL A 142 -12.03 1.81 5.54
N GLU A 143 -12.83 2.76 5.06
CA GLU A 143 -14.03 3.26 5.74
C GLU A 143 -15.05 2.14 6.01
N LYS A 144 -15.32 1.31 5.00
CA LYS A 144 -16.21 0.15 5.13
C LYS A 144 -15.69 -0.84 6.18
N ASN A 145 -14.40 -1.17 6.13
CA ASN A 145 -13.78 -2.11 7.05
C ASN A 145 -13.77 -1.56 8.49
N MET A 146 -13.41 -0.30 8.67
CA MET A 146 -13.42 0.37 9.98
C MET A 146 -14.83 0.43 10.56
N THR A 147 -15.83 0.80 9.76
CA THR A 147 -17.23 0.89 10.21
C THR A 147 -17.75 -0.47 10.64
N ALA A 148 -17.50 -1.51 9.85
CA ALA A 148 -17.87 -2.88 10.20
C ALA A 148 -17.18 -3.35 11.50
N ALA A 149 -15.88 -3.05 11.66
CA ALA A 149 -15.14 -3.38 12.88
C ALA A 149 -15.67 -2.64 14.12
N VAL A 150 -15.98 -1.35 13.99
CA VAL A 150 -16.56 -0.53 15.07
C VAL A 150 -17.95 -1.03 15.45
N LEU A 151 -18.81 -1.34 14.47
CA LEU A 151 -20.13 -1.93 14.71
C LEU A 151 -20.01 -3.26 15.43
N LYS A 152 -19.18 -4.18 14.93
CA LYS A 152 -18.97 -5.50 15.53
C LYS A 152 -18.47 -5.39 16.97
N ARG A 153 -17.50 -4.52 17.23
CA ARG A 153 -16.95 -4.30 18.57
C ARG A 153 -17.98 -3.74 19.56
N ASN A 154 -18.88 -2.87 19.09
CA ASN A 154 -19.88 -2.21 19.93
C ASN A 154 -21.26 -2.90 19.90
N MET A 155 -21.44 -3.96 19.12
CA MET A 155 -22.72 -4.64 18.92
C MET A 155 -23.42 -5.00 20.23
N PRO A 156 -22.73 -5.55 21.26
CA PRO A 156 -23.39 -5.87 22.53
C PRO A 156 -23.97 -4.63 23.24
N LYS A 157 -23.27 -3.49 23.16
CA LYS A 157 -23.74 -2.22 23.75
C LYS A 157 -24.94 -1.67 22.98
N ILE A 158 -24.89 -1.71 21.65
CA ILE A 158 -25.99 -1.28 20.78
C ILE A 158 -27.25 -2.11 21.07
N ILE A 159 -27.11 -3.44 21.17
CA ILE A 159 -28.21 -4.34 21.53
C ILE A 159 -28.75 -4.01 22.93
N ALA A 160 -27.89 -3.82 23.92
CA ALA A 160 -28.31 -3.48 25.28
C ALA A 160 -29.09 -2.16 25.35
N ILE A 161 -28.63 -1.12 24.63
CA ILE A 161 -29.33 0.17 24.52
C ILE A 161 -30.69 -0.03 23.83
N GLY A 162 -30.74 -0.81 22.75
CA GLY A 162 -31.98 -1.12 22.04
C GLY A 162 -33.01 -1.83 22.91
N ILE A 163 -32.58 -2.85 23.67
CA ILE A 163 -33.45 -3.55 24.64
C ILE A 163 -33.95 -2.58 25.71
N GLY A 164 -33.06 -1.74 26.27
CA GLY A 164 -33.44 -0.72 27.25
C GLY A 164 -34.49 0.26 26.72
N ALA A 165 -34.33 0.74 25.48
CA ALA A 165 -35.29 1.62 24.83
C ALA A 165 -36.65 0.94 24.63
N LEU A 166 -36.67 -0.32 24.19
CA LEU A 166 -37.91 -1.10 24.01
C LEU A 166 -38.65 -1.30 25.34
N LEU A 167 -37.91 -1.61 26.42
CA LEU A 167 -38.49 -1.76 27.76
C LEU A 167 -39.09 -0.45 28.27
N LEU A 168 -38.44 0.69 28.03
CA LEU A 168 -38.97 2.01 28.37
C LEU A 168 -40.27 2.32 27.62
N ILE A 169 -40.30 2.04 26.31
CA ILE A 169 -41.51 2.23 25.50
C ILE A 169 -42.65 1.34 26.01
N ALA A 170 -42.38 0.06 26.26
CA ALA A 170 -43.38 -0.87 26.80
C ALA A 170 -43.90 -0.41 28.17
N GLY A 171 -43.01 0.08 29.04
CA GLY A 171 -43.37 0.65 30.34
C GLY A 171 -44.28 1.87 30.22
N LEU A 172 -43.97 2.80 29.30
CA LEU A 172 -44.81 3.97 29.01
C LEU A 172 -46.19 3.57 28.49
N ILE A 173 -46.26 2.64 27.53
CA ILE A 173 -47.53 2.12 27.00
C ILE A 173 -48.37 1.50 28.12
N TRP A 174 -47.75 0.66 28.96
CA TRP A 174 -48.42 0.04 30.10
C TRP A 174 -48.98 1.08 31.08
N LEU A 175 -48.21 2.14 31.35
CA LEU A 175 -48.61 3.22 32.26
C LEU A 175 -49.80 4.02 31.70
N ILE A 176 -49.79 4.31 30.40
CA ILE A 176 -50.92 4.95 29.69
C ILE A 176 -52.17 4.06 29.80
N VAL A 177 -52.06 2.77 29.49
CA VAL A 177 -53.18 1.81 29.57
C VAL A 177 -53.74 1.74 31.00
N LYS A 178 -52.86 1.71 32.01
CA LYS A 178 -53.24 1.69 33.43
C LYS A 178 -54.02 2.95 33.83
N VAL A 179 -53.58 4.14 33.39
CA VAL A 179 -54.27 5.41 33.66
C VAL A 179 -55.64 5.45 32.99
N VAL A 180 -55.75 5.03 31.72
CA VAL A 180 -57.02 4.99 30.98
C VAL A 180 -58.02 4.03 31.65
N ARG A 181 -57.59 2.83 32.04
CA ARG A 181 -58.44 1.87 32.77
C ARG A 181 -58.93 2.43 34.10
N LYS A 182 -58.06 3.09 34.87
CA LYS A 182 -58.43 3.71 36.15
C LYS A 182 -59.44 4.85 36.00
N ARG A 183 -59.41 5.60 34.88
CA ARG A 183 -60.40 6.65 34.57
C ARG A 183 -61.75 6.07 34.14
N LYS A 184 -61.77 5.00 33.34
CA LYS A 184 -63.02 4.33 32.93
C LYS A 184 -63.77 3.63 34.07
N GLY A 185 -63.07 3.17 35.12
CA GLY A 185 -63.73 2.56 36.29
C GLY A 185 -64.27 3.56 37.33
N LYS A 186 -64.20 4.87 37.06
CA LYS A 186 -64.71 5.94 37.94
C LYS A 186 -65.86 6.74 37.32
N ALA A 187 -66.28 6.40 36.11
CA ALA A 187 -67.48 6.92 35.44
C ALA A 187 -68.54 5.82 35.43
#